data_AF-M7PCH2-F1
#
_entry.id   AF-M7PCH2-F1
#
_cell.length_a   1.000
_cell.length_b   1.000
_cell.length_c   1.000
_cell.angle_alpha   90.00
_cell.angle_beta   90.00
_cell.angle_gamma   90.00
#
_symmetry.space_group_name_H-M   'P 1'
#
loop_
_entity.id
_entity.type
_entity.pdbx_description
1 polymer ?
#
loop_
_entity_poly.entity_id
_entity_poly.type
_entity_poly.pdbx_seq_one_letter_code
_entity_poly.pdbx_strand_id
1 'polypeptide(L)'
;MTLSGKNNETIAVSSASSIGLLAELSRVRDKFEREKSKKLDKSSNIYEKKKTLLTKSNVGVEYRAAKDRYEQENILEHEIKASRIALKRKAIQYQMMKRGAHDMNIKGVAAENLLVDFDRKWAEHQELETSSSSESEVDEENNPWVEYIDEFGRTRKVRKIDLPREITPEQEIPKNIIYGDFIQPFNPDEEQVRKILDEPEESAETFYDSTKEIRTKGVGFYQFSKDAQKREEERKALQEEHRLTELMKQNLEWAYDKRQKKLNERKKEIEKRRHKNIGEQ
;
A
#
# COMPACT_ATOMS: atom_id res chain seq x y z
N MET A 1 70.26 -51.52 31.95
CA MET A 1 68.91 -52.02 32.26
C MET A 1 68.78 -53.40 31.66
N THR A 2 68.64 -54.43 32.49
CA THR A 2 68.56 -55.84 32.07
C THR A 2 67.09 -56.27 32.08
N LEU A 3 66.60 -56.81 30.96
CA LEU A 3 65.28 -57.43 30.87
C LEU A 3 65.47 -58.95 30.88
N SER A 4 64.75 -59.66 31.75
CA SER A 4 64.87 -61.11 31.93
C SER A 4 63.81 -61.85 31.11
N GLY A 5 64.26 -62.73 30.21
CA GLY A 5 63.41 -63.69 29.50
C GLY A 5 63.24 -65.01 30.27
N LYS A 6 62.29 -65.86 29.85
CA LYS A 6 61.84 -67.09 30.57
C LYS A 6 62.90 -68.20 30.74
N ASN A 7 64.06 -68.04 30.13
CA ASN A 7 65.28 -68.77 30.47
C ASN A 7 66.22 -67.68 30.98
N ASN A 8 66.70 -67.76 32.23
CA ASN A 8 67.41 -66.71 32.99
C ASN A 8 68.77 -66.27 32.38
N GLU A 9 68.82 -66.00 31.07
CA GLU A 9 69.93 -65.38 30.37
C GLU A 9 69.75 -63.86 30.43
N THR A 10 70.68 -63.17 31.09
CA THR A 10 70.69 -61.72 31.16
C THR A 10 71.15 -61.16 29.83
N ILE A 11 70.24 -60.57 29.05
CA ILE A 11 70.61 -59.88 27.81
C ILE A 11 71.18 -58.50 28.20
N ALA A 12 72.51 -58.36 28.09
CA ALA A 12 73.19 -57.09 28.28
C ALA A 12 72.90 -56.19 27.07
N VAL A 13 71.86 -55.37 27.16
CA VAL A 13 71.56 -54.38 26.12
C VAL A 13 72.61 -53.27 26.18
N SER A 14 73.37 -53.12 25.09
CA SER A 14 74.36 -52.04 24.95
C SER A 14 73.69 -50.68 25.10
N SER A 15 74.30 -49.77 25.88
CA SER A 15 73.80 -48.40 26.07
C SER A 15 73.65 -47.67 24.73
N ALA A 16 74.55 -47.93 23.79
CA ALA A 16 74.49 -47.39 22.44
C ALA A 16 73.23 -47.81 21.67
N SER A 17 72.78 -49.07 21.84
CA SER A 17 71.54 -49.57 21.22
C SER A 17 70.30 -48.93 21.83
N SER A 18 70.30 -48.66 23.14
CA SER A 18 69.18 -47.98 23.82
C SER A 18 69.04 -46.51 23.39
N ILE A 19 70.16 -45.82 23.19
CA ILE A 19 70.20 -44.44 22.68
C ILE A 19 69.77 -44.40 21.21
N GLY A 20 70.17 -45.39 20.42
CA GLY A 20 69.73 -45.55 19.03
C GLY A 20 68.22 -45.73 18.90
N LEU A 21 67.62 -46.59 19.72
CA LEU A 21 66.17 -46.80 19.75
C LEU A 21 65.43 -45.54 20.20
N LEU A 22 65.94 -44.84 21.21
CA LEU A 22 65.37 -43.56 21.65
C LEU A 22 65.42 -42.50 20.54
N ALA A 23 66.51 -42.45 19.77
CA ALA A 23 66.64 -41.56 18.62
C ALA A 23 65.71 -41.94 17.46
N GLU A 24 65.43 -43.22 17.24
CA GLU A 24 64.42 -43.64 16.27
C GLU A 24 63.00 -43.28 16.72
N LEU A 25 62.67 -43.49 18.00
CA LEU A 25 61.38 -43.11 18.56
C LEU A 25 61.15 -41.59 18.49
N SER A 26 62.18 -40.79 18.77
CA SER A 26 62.07 -39.33 18.63
C SER A 26 61.86 -38.91 17.18
N ARG A 27 62.58 -39.52 16.23
CA ARG A 27 62.37 -39.28 14.78
C ARG A 27 60.96 -39.66 14.33
N VAL A 28 60.41 -40.77 14.81
CA VAL A 28 59.04 -41.20 14.50
C VAL A 28 58.02 -40.22 15.09
N ARG A 29 58.24 -39.77 16.33
CA ARG A 29 57.41 -38.77 16.99
C ARG A 29 57.42 -37.43 16.24
N ASP A 30 58.59 -36.95 15.84
CA ASP A 30 58.73 -35.70 15.08
C ASP A 30 58.06 -35.79 13.70
N LYS A 31 58.18 -36.94 13.02
CA LYS A 31 57.45 -37.19 11.77
C LYS A 31 55.95 -37.13 12.00
N PHE A 32 55.44 -37.73 13.07
CA PHE A 32 54.02 -37.72 13.40
C PHE A 32 53.50 -36.31 13.70
N GLU A 33 54.21 -35.51 14.51
CA GLU A 33 53.80 -34.13 14.82
C GLU A 33 53.80 -33.24 13.57
N ARG A 34 54.77 -33.42 12.64
CA ARG A 34 54.77 -32.71 11.34
C ARG A 34 53.60 -33.11 10.45
N GLU A 35 53.22 -34.39 10.41
CA GLU A 35 52.05 -34.82 9.64
C GLU A 35 50.73 -34.36 10.27
N LYS A 36 50.69 -34.26 11.61
CA LYS A 36 49.57 -33.72 12.37
C LYS A 36 49.38 -32.23 12.12
N SER A 37 50.46 -31.43 12.14
CA SER A 37 50.38 -29.99 11.83
C SER A 37 49.96 -29.74 10.39
N LYS A 38 50.52 -30.47 9.42
CA LYS A 38 50.10 -30.41 8.00
C LYS A 38 48.62 -30.74 7.77
N LYS A 39 48.00 -31.57 8.63
CA LYS A 39 46.56 -31.85 8.56
C LYS A 39 45.72 -30.72 9.15
N LEU A 40 46.18 -30.09 10.23
CA LEU A 40 45.49 -28.93 10.82
C LEU A 40 45.50 -27.72 9.87
N ASP A 41 46.63 -27.44 9.23
CA ASP A 41 46.78 -26.29 8.31
C ASP A 41 45.98 -26.44 7.01
N LYS A 42 45.61 -27.68 6.63
CA LYS A 42 44.70 -27.96 5.51
C LYS A 42 43.22 -27.76 5.87
N SER A 43 42.87 -27.68 7.16
CA SER A 43 41.48 -27.47 7.60
C SER A 43 41.14 -26.01 7.97
N SER A 44 42.13 -25.13 8.09
CA SER A 44 41.95 -23.78 8.65
C SER A 44 41.90 -22.65 7.61
N ASN A 45 42.01 -22.93 6.31
CA ASN A 45 41.82 -21.92 5.28
C ASN A 45 41.06 -22.47 4.06
N ILE A 46 40.13 -21.65 3.55
CA ILE A 46 39.18 -21.89 2.44
C ILE A 46 37.82 -22.48 2.88
N TYR A 47 37.18 -21.83 3.87
CA TYR A 47 35.74 -21.58 3.78
C TYR A 47 35.52 -20.17 3.23
N GLU A 48 36.01 -19.91 2.02
CA GLU A 48 35.31 -18.90 1.21
C GLU A 48 33.89 -19.45 1.05
N LYS A 49 32.91 -18.80 1.69
CA LYS A 49 31.50 -19.10 1.50
C LYS A 49 31.23 -18.99 0.01
N LYS A 50 31.28 -20.12 -0.71
CA LYS A 50 30.91 -20.17 -2.12
C LYS A 50 29.48 -19.66 -2.16
N LYS A 51 29.30 -18.43 -2.68
CA LYS A 51 27.98 -17.85 -2.94
C LYS A 51 27.20 -18.93 -3.68
N THR A 52 26.21 -19.52 -3.01
CA THR A 52 25.36 -20.56 -3.60
C THR A 52 24.75 -19.98 -4.87
N LEU A 53 24.46 -20.80 -5.88
CA LEU A 53 23.85 -20.31 -7.13
C LEU A 53 22.55 -19.49 -6.89
N LEU A 54 21.94 -19.66 -5.71
CA LEU A 54 20.79 -18.93 -5.20
C LEU A 54 21.07 -17.47 -4.76
N THR A 55 22.34 -17.12 -4.53
CA THR A 55 22.78 -15.78 -4.09
C THR A 55 23.42 -14.96 -5.21
N LYS A 56 23.52 -15.52 -6.42
CA LYS A 56 23.96 -14.77 -7.61
C LYS A 56 22.75 -14.03 -8.17
N SER A 57 22.68 -12.72 -7.93
CA SER A 57 21.70 -11.85 -8.59
C SER A 57 21.97 -11.80 -10.10
N ASN A 58 20.91 -11.65 -10.89
CA ASN A 58 21.06 -11.50 -12.35
C ASN A 58 21.90 -10.25 -12.68
N VAL A 59 22.72 -10.36 -13.72
CA VAL A 59 23.56 -9.24 -14.20
C VAL A 59 22.67 -8.02 -14.49
N GLY A 60 23.05 -6.87 -13.93
CA GLY A 60 22.33 -5.61 -14.11
C GLY A 60 21.06 -5.42 -13.25
N VAL A 61 20.72 -6.35 -12.35
CA VAL A 61 19.60 -6.13 -11.40
C VAL A 61 19.89 -4.95 -10.47
N GLU A 62 21.11 -4.82 -9.96
CA GLU A 62 21.49 -3.70 -9.08
C GLU A 62 21.43 -2.36 -9.81
N TYR A 63 21.83 -2.32 -11.09
CA TYR A 63 21.74 -1.11 -11.91
C TYR A 63 20.29 -0.70 -12.17
N ARG A 64 19.41 -1.65 -12.51
CA ARG A 64 17.96 -1.40 -12.66
C ARG A 64 17.35 -0.92 -11.34
N ALA A 65 17.64 -1.60 -10.23
CA ALA A 65 17.16 -1.20 -8.91
C ALA A 65 17.66 0.20 -8.49
N ALA A 66 18.90 0.56 -8.83
CA ALA A 66 19.44 1.89 -8.56
C ALA A 66 18.74 2.97 -9.41
N LYS A 67 18.46 2.67 -10.68
CA LYS A 67 17.70 3.55 -11.56
C LYS A 67 16.27 3.77 -11.06
N ASP A 68 15.59 2.69 -10.67
CA ASP A 68 14.22 2.76 -10.14
C ASP A 68 14.16 3.59 -8.84
N ARG A 69 15.15 3.43 -7.94
CA ARG A 69 15.26 4.25 -6.72
C ARG A 69 15.42 5.73 -7.05
N TYR A 70 16.31 6.06 -8.00
CA TYR A 70 16.52 7.45 -8.42
C TYR A 70 15.26 8.06 -9.05
N GLU A 71 14.53 7.30 -9.87
CA GLU A 71 13.27 7.77 -10.46
C GLU A 71 12.20 8.00 -9.38
N GLN A 72 12.09 7.11 -8.40
CA GLN A 72 11.17 7.28 -7.27
C GLN A 72 11.51 8.53 -6.45
N GLU A 73 12.77 8.76 -6.12
CA GLU A 73 13.21 9.96 -5.39
C GLU A 73 12.86 11.25 -6.14
N ASN A 74 13.07 11.28 -7.46
CA ASN A 74 12.72 12.45 -8.28
C ASN A 74 11.21 12.71 -8.35
N ILE A 75 10.40 11.65 -8.47
CA ILE A 75 8.93 11.77 -8.47
C ILE A 75 8.46 12.32 -7.12
N LEU A 76 8.96 11.76 -6.02
CA LEU A 76 8.64 12.23 -4.68
C LEU A 76 9.06 13.69 -4.48
N GLU A 77 10.25 14.08 -4.94
CA GLU A 77 10.68 15.47 -4.88
C GLU A 77 9.76 16.41 -5.66
N HIS A 78 9.36 16.04 -6.87
CA HIS A 78 8.46 16.85 -7.69
C HIS A 78 7.08 16.98 -7.03
N GLU A 79 6.56 15.89 -6.47
CA GLU A 79 5.29 15.86 -5.75
C GLU A 79 5.34 16.72 -4.48
N ILE A 80 6.41 16.61 -3.69
CA ILE A 80 6.64 17.45 -2.50
C ILE A 80 6.73 18.93 -2.89
N LYS A 81 7.44 19.27 -3.98
CA LYS A 81 7.53 20.64 -4.49
C LYS A 81 6.16 21.16 -4.92
N ALA A 82 5.38 20.38 -5.66
CA ALA A 82 4.04 20.73 -6.10
C ALA A 82 3.10 20.95 -4.89
N SER A 83 3.12 20.04 -3.92
CA SER A 83 2.37 20.15 -2.67
C SER A 83 2.73 21.42 -1.88
N ARG A 84 4.04 21.73 -1.75
CA ARG A 84 4.52 22.94 -1.09
C ARG A 84 4.03 24.22 -1.78
N ILE A 85 4.01 24.25 -3.12
CA ILE A 85 3.47 25.38 -3.89
C ILE A 85 1.96 25.52 -3.66
N ALA A 86 1.22 24.41 -3.68
CA ALA A 86 -0.22 24.42 -3.42
C ALA A 86 -0.55 24.92 -2.00
N LEU A 87 0.20 24.47 -0.99
CA LEU A 87 0.05 24.95 0.39
C LEU A 87 0.35 26.44 0.51
N LYS A 88 1.39 26.95 -0.17
CA LYS A 88 1.68 28.39 -0.21
C LYS A 88 0.54 29.18 -0.84
N ARG A 89 -0.02 28.72 -1.96
CA ARG A 89 -1.17 29.35 -2.62
C ARG A 89 -2.38 29.42 -1.68
N LYS A 90 -2.69 28.30 -1.01
CA LYS A 90 -3.76 28.26 0.00
C LYS A 90 -3.48 29.22 1.15
N ALA A 91 -2.27 29.23 1.70
CA ALA A 91 -1.90 30.14 2.80
C ALA A 91 -2.08 31.61 2.42
N ILE A 92 -1.66 32.00 1.21
CA ILE A 92 -1.89 33.35 0.67
C ILE A 92 -3.38 33.64 0.57
N GLN A 93 -4.18 32.72 0.01
CA GLN A 93 -5.63 32.87 -0.11
C GLN A 93 -6.31 33.04 1.26
N TYR A 94 -5.93 32.24 2.27
CA TYR A 94 -6.43 32.38 3.64
C TYR A 94 -6.02 33.71 4.28
N GLN A 95 -4.78 34.17 4.08
CA GLN A 95 -4.34 35.49 4.58
C GLN A 95 -5.13 36.63 3.94
N MET A 96 -5.44 36.53 2.65
CA MET A 96 -6.25 37.51 1.93
C MET A 96 -7.71 37.51 2.42
N MET A 97 -8.32 36.33 2.60
CA MET A 97 -9.65 36.18 3.19
C MET A 97 -9.70 36.74 4.62
N LYS A 98 -8.68 36.44 5.44
CA LYS A 98 -8.57 36.98 6.81
C LYS A 98 -8.41 38.51 6.83
N ARG A 99 -7.84 39.11 5.79
CA ARG A 99 -7.65 40.57 5.68
C ARG A 99 -8.91 41.29 5.18
N GLY A 100 -10.01 40.57 4.91
CA GLY A 100 -11.26 41.15 4.40
C GLY A 100 -11.18 41.57 2.92
N ALA A 101 -10.16 41.14 2.17
CA ALA A 101 -10.05 41.40 0.74
C ALA A 101 -10.95 40.41 -0.03
N HIS A 102 -12.28 40.59 0.07
CA HIS A 102 -13.29 39.79 -0.62
C HIS A 102 -13.39 40.08 -2.14
N ASP A 103 -12.60 41.02 -2.66
CA ASP A 103 -12.60 41.40 -4.08
C ASP A 103 -11.93 40.38 -5.02
N MET A 104 -11.50 39.21 -4.52
CA MET A 104 -10.88 38.17 -5.34
C MET A 104 -11.93 37.22 -5.88
N ASN A 105 -12.71 37.62 -6.90
CA ASN A 105 -13.38 36.80 -7.93
C ASN A 105 -14.04 35.45 -7.55
N ILE A 106 -14.26 35.15 -6.26
CA ILE A 106 -14.94 33.98 -5.73
C ILE A 106 -16.39 34.42 -5.52
N LYS A 107 -17.14 34.46 -6.62
CA LYS A 107 -18.58 34.75 -6.61
C LYS A 107 -19.34 33.47 -6.99
N GLY A 108 -20.50 33.26 -6.40
CA GLY A 108 -21.39 32.12 -6.66
C GLY A 108 -21.16 30.91 -5.73
N VAL A 109 -21.54 29.72 -6.19
CA VAL A 109 -21.55 28.45 -5.43
C VAL A 109 -20.24 28.13 -4.70
N ALA A 110 -19.10 28.60 -5.23
CA ALA A 110 -17.79 28.41 -4.59
C ALA A 110 -17.62 29.24 -3.30
N ALA A 111 -18.31 30.37 -3.16
CA ALA A 111 -18.36 31.20 -1.95
C ALA A 111 -19.32 30.60 -0.90
N GLU A 112 -20.47 30.09 -1.34
CA GLU A 112 -21.48 29.47 -0.47
C GLU A 112 -21.03 28.11 0.09
N ASN A 113 -20.14 27.41 -0.61
CA ASN A 113 -19.55 26.15 -0.15
C ASN A 113 -18.39 26.33 0.86
N LEU A 114 -18.01 27.55 1.24
CA LEU A 114 -17.05 27.72 2.34
C LEU A 114 -17.76 27.47 3.67
N LEU A 115 -17.32 26.45 4.40
CA LEU A 115 -17.84 26.11 5.74
C LEU A 115 -17.59 27.19 6.80
N VAL A 116 -16.80 28.23 6.48
CA VAL A 116 -16.42 29.30 7.40
C VAL A 116 -16.82 30.64 6.80
N ASP A 117 -17.72 31.34 7.47
CA ASP A 117 -18.09 32.72 7.13
C ASP A 117 -16.96 33.68 7.53
N PHE A 118 -16.08 33.98 6.57
CA PHE A 118 -14.94 34.86 6.81
C PHE A 118 -15.34 36.30 7.10
N ASP A 119 -16.44 36.78 6.52
CA ASP A 119 -16.99 38.12 6.81
C ASP A 119 -17.48 38.24 8.25
N ARG A 120 -18.22 37.23 8.74
CA ARG A 120 -18.64 37.16 10.15
C ARG A 120 -17.43 37.08 11.09
N LYS A 121 -16.46 36.21 10.77
CA LYS A 121 -15.25 36.04 11.57
C LYS A 121 -14.34 37.27 11.57
N TRP A 122 -14.32 38.01 10.46
CA TRP A 122 -13.61 39.28 10.35
C TRP A 122 -14.30 40.38 11.15
N ALA A 123 -15.63 40.45 11.10
CA ALA A 123 -16.43 41.35 11.93
C ALA A 123 -16.25 41.05 13.44
N GLU A 124 -16.31 39.78 13.85
CA GLU A 124 -16.03 39.36 15.24
C GLU A 124 -14.60 39.76 15.65
N HIS A 125 -13.60 39.59 14.78
CA HIS A 125 -12.21 39.99 15.06
C HIS A 125 -12.02 41.52 15.09
N GLN A 126 -12.74 42.28 14.28
CA GLN A 126 -12.76 43.75 14.33
C GLN A 126 -13.47 44.24 15.58
N GLU A 127 -14.56 43.62 16.01
CA GLU A 127 -15.26 43.93 17.26
C GLU A 127 -14.36 43.62 18.48
N LEU A 128 -13.60 42.52 18.43
CA LEU A 128 -12.56 42.18 19.42
C LEU A 128 -11.38 43.16 19.42
N GLU A 129 -10.94 43.68 18.26
CA GLU A 129 -9.82 44.66 18.17
C GLU A 129 -10.26 46.10 18.50
N THR A 130 -11.49 46.49 18.16
CA THR A 130 -12.07 47.81 18.49
C THR A 130 -12.54 47.89 19.94
N SER A 131 -12.88 46.75 20.56
CA SER A 131 -12.97 46.65 22.01
C SER A 131 -11.61 46.57 22.71
N SER A 132 -10.50 46.32 22.00
CA SER A 132 -9.14 46.21 22.57
C SER A 132 -8.48 47.55 22.98
N SER A 133 -9.23 48.66 23.01
CA SER A 133 -8.85 49.82 23.85
C SER A 133 -9.46 49.74 25.27
N SER A 134 -10.06 48.61 25.63
CA SER A 134 -10.37 48.25 27.01
C SER A 134 -10.45 46.72 27.10
N GLU A 135 -9.51 46.09 27.81
CA GLU A 135 -9.50 44.67 28.13
C GLU A 135 -10.91 44.06 28.25
N SER A 136 -11.26 43.13 27.37
CA SER A 136 -12.48 42.32 27.48
C SER A 136 -12.15 41.04 28.23
N GLU A 137 -12.30 41.12 29.55
CA GLU A 137 -12.73 39.99 30.36
C GLU A 137 -13.96 39.37 29.68
N VAL A 138 -13.85 38.10 29.31
CA VAL A 138 -15.00 37.30 28.87
C VAL A 138 -15.96 37.30 30.05
N ASP A 139 -17.11 37.99 29.96
CA ASP A 139 -18.11 38.07 31.04
C ASP A 139 -18.34 36.67 31.64
N GLU A 140 -17.69 36.40 32.78
CA GLU A 140 -17.81 35.13 33.51
C GLU A 140 -19.26 34.93 33.99
N GLU A 141 -20.06 36.00 33.99
CA GLU A 141 -21.47 36.02 34.37
C GLU A 141 -22.37 35.21 33.43
N ASN A 142 -22.12 35.21 32.10
CA ASN A 142 -23.03 34.58 31.13
C ASN A 142 -22.68 33.11 30.80
N ASN A 143 -21.43 32.68 30.99
CA ASN A 143 -21.00 31.31 30.71
C ASN A 143 -20.00 30.79 31.76
N PRO A 144 -20.44 30.58 33.01
CA PRO A 144 -19.55 30.18 34.10
C PRO A 144 -18.97 28.78 33.89
N TRP A 145 -17.83 28.53 34.51
CA TRP A 145 -17.25 27.19 34.62
C TRP A 145 -18.08 26.34 35.56
N VAL A 146 -18.56 25.20 35.08
CA VAL A 146 -19.34 24.24 35.87
C VAL A 146 -18.55 22.94 35.97
N GLU A 147 -18.48 22.38 37.17
CA GLU A 147 -17.96 21.03 37.40
C GLU A 147 -19.05 20.02 37.05
N TYR A 148 -18.81 19.18 36.04
CA TYR A 148 -19.70 18.10 35.65
C TYR A 148 -18.99 16.74 35.77
N ILE A 149 -19.75 15.70 36.12
CA ILE A 149 -19.27 14.33 36.22
C ILE A 149 -19.50 13.64 34.88
N ASP A 150 -18.43 13.48 34.11
CA ASP A 150 -18.40 12.76 32.82
C ASP A 150 -19.01 11.34 32.96
N GLU A 151 -19.41 10.72 31.84
CA GLU A 151 -20.01 9.38 31.76
C GLU A 151 -19.18 8.29 32.47
N PHE A 152 -17.88 8.53 32.59
CA PHE A 152 -16.90 7.67 33.26
C PHE A 152 -16.72 7.96 34.77
N GLY A 153 -17.58 8.79 35.38
CA GLY A 153 -17.52 9.15 36.79
C GLY A 153 -16.39 10.11 37.16
N ARG A 154 -15.77 10.79 36.18
CA ARG A 154 -14.66 11.73 36.41
C ARG A 154 -15.20 13.16 36.48
N THR A 155 -14.76 13.95 37.46
CA THR A 155 -15.08 15.37 37.54
C THR A 155 -14.27 16.16 36.52
N ARG A 156 -14.95 16.88 35.62
CA ARG A 156 -14.33 17.76 34.62
C ARG A 156 -14.92 19.16 34.74
N LYS A 157 -14.05 20.18 34.64
CA LYS A 157 -14.46 21.59 34.55
C LYS A 157 -14.70 21.93 33.09
N VAL A 158 -15.95 22.23 32.76
CA VAL A 158 -16.38 22.55 31.39
C VAL A 158 -17.25 23.82 31.44
N ARG A 159 -17.26 24.60 30.36
CA ARG A 159 -18.14 25.77 30.25
C ARG A 159 -19.60 25.32 30.16
N LYS A 160 -20.53 26.12 30.68
CA LYS A 160 -21.97 25.79 30.73
C LYS A 160 -22.56 25.37 29.37
N ILE A 161 -22.11 25.99 28.28
CA ILE A 161 -22.57 25.72 26.90
C ILE A 161 -22.07 24.37 26.37
N ASP A 162 -20.91 23.92 26.84
CA ASP A 162 -20.25 22.70 26.37
C ASP A 162 -20.66 21.47 27.20
N LEU A 163 -21.60 21.62 28.16
CA LEU A 163 -22.15 20.47 28.88
C LEU A 163 -22.92 19.56 27.92
N PRO A 164 -22.85 18.23 28.13
CA PRO A 164 -23.65 17.30 27.36
C PRO A 164 -25.15 17.63 27.50
N ARG A 165 -25.86 17.41 26.39
CA ARG A 165 -27.27 17.77 26.22
C ARG A 165 -28.21 17.11 27.24
N GLU A 166 -27.80 15.96 27.79
CA GLU A 166 -28.56 15.21 28.79
C GLU A 166 -28.61 15.89 30.16
N ILE A 167 -27.69 16.82 30.45
CA ILE A 167 -27.54 17.48 31.76
C ILE A 167 -28.09 18.91 31.73
N THR A 168 -28.18 19.51 30.54
CA THR A 168 -28.80 20.81 30.35
C THR A 168 -30.33 20.67 30.31
N PRO A 169 -31.10 21.29 31.23
CA PRO A 169 -32.55 21.29 31.13
C PRO A 169 -33.00 22.17 29.95
N GLU A 170 -33.87 21.59 29.11
CA GLU A 170 -34.66 22.21 28.04
C GLU A 170 -33.91 22.78 26.83
N GLN A 171 -33.69 21.91 25.84
CA GLN A 171 -33.93 22.30 24.44
C GLN A 171 -35.28 21.74 24.02
N GLU A 172 -36.13 22.58 23.42
CA GLU A 172 -37.44 22.21 22.89
C GLU A 172 -37.28 21.05 21.89
N ILE A 173 -37.61 19.84 22.34
CA ILE A 173 -37.69 18.67 21.49
C ILE A 173 -38.89 18.91 20.56
N PRO A 174 -38.74 18.78 19.23
CA PRO A 174 -39.88 18.93 18.34
C PRO A 174 -40.93 17.89 18.72
N LYS A 175 -42.13 18.36 19.06
CA LYS A 175 -43.21 17.57 19.67
C LYS A 175 -43.72 16.42 18.79
N ASN A 176 -43.32 16.39 17.52
CA ASN A 176 -43.73 15.41 16.52
C ASN A 176 -42.62 14.42 16.15
N ILE A 177 -41.79 14.00 17.11
CA ILE A 177 -40.91 12.84 16.91
C ILE A 177 -41.68 11.59 17.34
N ILE A 178 -41.89 10.67 16.40
CA ILE A 178 -42.45 9.35 16.70
C ILE A 178 -41.32 8.51 17.30
N TYR A 179 -41.42 8.15 18.57
CA TYR A 179 -40.46 7.29 19.27
C TYR A 179 -40.93 5.82 19.27
N GLY A 180 -40.10 4.88 18.79
CA GLY A 180 -40.36 3.44 18.82
C GLY A 180 -39.68 2.68 17.66
N ASP A 181 -39.85 1.35 17.61
CA ASP A 181 -39.41 0.45 16.51
C ASP A 181 -40.27 0.60 15.23
N PHE A 182 -40.93 1.74 15.09
CA PHE A 182 -41.78 2.06 13.97
C PHE A 182 -40.94 2.75 12.90
N ILE A 183 -40.44 1.97 11.94
CA ILE A 183 -39.86 2.51 10.71
C ILE A 183 -41.00 3.20 9.97
N GLN A 184 -40.95 4.52 9.81
CA GLN A 184 -41.90 5.22 8.94
C GLN A 184 -41.77 4.61 7.52
N PRO A 185 -42.82 3.96 6.98
CA PRO A 185 -42.75 3.42 5.63
C PRO A 185 -42.68 4.61 4.67
N PHE A 186 -41.58 4.71 3.93
CA PHE A 186 -41.44 5.68 2.86
C PHE A 186 -42.40 5.29 1.72
N ASN A 187 -43.60 5.88 1.72
CA ASN A 187 -44.60 5.76 0.67
C ASN A 187 -44.64 7.09 -0.09
N PRO A 188 -43.74 7.29 -1.08
CA PRO A 188 -43.75 8.51 -1.87
C PRO A 188 -45.03 8.56 -2.72
N ASP A 189 -45.64 9.74 -2.83
CA ASP A 189 -46.78 9.94 -3.70
C ASP A 189 -46.36 9.71 -5.17
N GLU A 190 -47.23 9.11 -5.99
CA GLU A 190 -46.91 8.83 -7.40
C GLU A 190 -46.51 10.10 -8.17
N GLU A 191 -47.07 11.24 -7.81
CA GLU A 191 -46.73 12.55 -8.40
C GLU A 191 -45.32 13.01 -8.04
N GLN A 192 -44.86 12.74 -6.81
CA GLN A 192 -43.49 13.04 -6.38
C GLN A 192 -42.49 12.14 -7.10
N VAL A 193 -42.80 10.85 -7.25
CA VAL A 193 -41.97 9.91 -8.00
C VAL A 193 -41.85 10.34 -9.47
N ARG A 194 -42.97 10.70 -10.10
CA ARG A 194 -42.98 11.20 -11.49
C ARG A 194 -42.16 12.47 -11.63
N LYS A 195 -42.31 13.43 -10.70
CA LYS A 195 -41.53 14.67 -10.73
C LYS A 195 -40.03 14.44 -10.63
N ILE A 196 -39.60 13.50 -9.79
CA ILE A 196 -38.18 13.13 -9.65
C ILE A 196 -37.67 12.43 -10.92
N LEU A 197 -38.50 11.62 -11.59
CA LEU A 197 -38.13 10.92 -12.83
C LEU A 197 -38.16 11.82 -14.07
N ASP A 198 -39.07 12.79 -14.10
CA ASP A 198 -39.25 13.73 -15.20
C ASP A 198 -38.30 14.94 -15.08
N GLU A 199 -37.76 15.21 -13.88
CA GLU A 199 -36.63 16.11 -13.74
C GLU A 199 -35.50 15.56 -14.61
N PRO A 200 -35.12 16.25 -15.71
CA PRO A 200 -34.01 15.80 -16.51
C PRO A 200 -32.83 15.73 -15.56
N GLU A 201 -32.15 14.58 -15.50
CA GLU A 201 -30.86 14.57 -14.84
C GLU A 201 -30.01 15.61 -15.56
N GLU A 202 -29.88 16.79 -14.95
CA GLU A 202 -28.81 17.73 -15.21
C GLU A 202 -27.55 17.07 -14.69
N SER A 203 -27.22 15.91 -15.24
CA SER A 203 -25.89 15.34 -15.16
C SER A 203 -25.04 16.31 -15.96
N ALA A 204 -24.59 17.39 -15.30
CA ALA A 204 -23.42 18.12 -15.73
C ALA A 204 -22.43 17.05 -16.16
N GLU A 205 -21.98 17.08 -17.41
CA GLU A 205 -21.14 16.05 -18.04
C GLU A 205 -19.84 15.87 -17.23
N THR A 206 -19.97 15.13 -16.13
CA THR A 206 -18.98 15.02 -15.07
C THR A 206 -18.30 13.70 -15.32
N PHE A 207 -17.36 13.76 -16.22
CA PHE A 207 -16.62 12.59 -16.61
C PHE A 207 -15.69 12.13 -15.50
N TYR A 208 -15.53 10.82 -15.40
CA TYR A 208 -14.63 10.21 -14.44
C TYR A 208 -13.21 10.75 -14.62
N ASP A 209 -12.65 11.28 -13.53
CA ASP A 209 -11.32 11.85 -13.45
C ASP A 209 -10.49 11.05 -12.46
N SER A 210 -9.60 10.23 -12.99
CA SER A 210 -8.81 9.33 -12.17
C SER A 210 -7.74 10.04 -11.32
N THR A 211 -7.52 11.34 -11.49
CA THR A 211 -6.67 12.12 -10.57
C THR A 211 -7.32 12.31 -9.19
N LYS A 212 -8.64 12.15 -9.10
CA LYS A 212 -9.40 12.25 -7.84
C LYS A 212 -9.41 10.94 -7.05
N GLU A 213 -9.01 9.82 -7.66
CA GLU A 213 -9.01 8.51 -7.01
C GLU A 213 -7.65 8.19 -6.39
N ILE A 214 -7.66 7.74 -5.13
CA ILE A 214 -6.46 7.41 -4.35
C ILE A 214 -6.08 5.91 -4.52
N ARG A 215 -6.97 5.09 -5.06
CA ARG A 215 -6.71 3.65 -5.27
C ARG A 215 -5.68 3.42 -6.36
N THR A 216 -4.93 2.32 -6.21
CA THR A 216 -4.00 1.84 -7.23
C THR A 216 -4.77 1.30 -8.43
N LYS A 217 -4.50 1.85 -9.61
CA LYS A 217 -5.16 1.45 -10.86
C LYS A 217 -4.45 0.22 -11.44
N GLY A 218 -5.24 -0.73 -11.96
CA GLY A 218 -4.70 -1.98 -12.51
C GLY A 218 -3.95 -1.79 -13.83
N VAL A 219 -3.28 -2.86 -14.26
CA VAL A 219 -2.69 -2.94 -15.61
C VAL A 219 -3.79 -2.84 -16.68
N GLY A 220 -3.57 -2.00 -17.68
CA GLY A 220 -4.57 -1.70 -18.72
C GLY A 220 -5.55 -0.59 -18.36
N PHE A 221 -5.34 0.13 -17.25
CA PHE A 221 -6.09 1.35 -16.98
C PHE A 221 -5.80 2.44 -18.02
N TYR A 222 -6.85 3.05 -18.56
CA TYR A 222 -6.79 4.15 -19.53
C TYR A 222 -7.70 5.30 -19.09
N GLN A 223 -7.16 6.51 -18.99
CA GLN A 223 -7.92 7.72 -18.66
C GLN A 223 -8.26 8.49 -19.94
N PHE A 224 -9.55 8.73 -20.17
CA PHE A 224 -9.99 9.58 -21.26
C PHE A 224 -9.71 11.06 -21.01
N SER A 225 -9.46 11.82 -22.08
CA SER A 225 -9.36 13.27 -22.06
C SER A 225 -10.62 13.92 -21.47
N LYS A 226 -10.48 15.11 -20.86
CA LYS A 226 -11.62 15.90 -20.35
C LYS A 226 -12.42 16.58 -21.46
N ASP A 227 -11.76 16.88 -22.58
CA ASP A 227 -12.38 17.50 -23.75
C ASP A 227 -13.33 16.51 -24.43
N ALA A 228 -14.60 16.89 -24.63
CA ALA A 228 -15.63 16.00 -25.15
C ALA A 228 -15.27 15.42 -26.54
N GLN A 229 -14.77 16.25 -27.45
CA GLN A 229 -14.38 15.82 -28.81
C GLN A 229 -13.24 14.79 -28.79
N LYS A 230 -12.15 15.08 -28.07
CA LYS A 230 -11.02 14.16 -27.95
C LYS A 230 -11.42 12.86 -27.27
N ARG A 231 -12.26 12.93 -26.22
CA ARG A 231 -12.79 11.71 -25.59
C ARG A 231 -13.56 10.86 -26.58
N GLU A 232 -14.38 11.47 -27.43
CA GLU A 232 -15.17 10.74 -28.42
C GLU A 232 -14.26 10.05 -29.44
N GLU A 233 -13.21 10.74 -29.91
CA GLU A 233 -12.17 10.16 -30.77
C GLU A 233 -11.44 9.00 -30.11
N GLU A 234 -11.00 9.18 -28.85
CA GLU A 234 -10.36 8.14 -28.05
C GLU A 234 -11.28 6.91 -27.86
N ARG A 235 -12.58 7.15 -27.63
CA ARG A 235 -13.58 6.09 -27.50
C ARG A 235 -13.79 5.34 -28.81
N LYS A 236 -13.84 6.06 -29.94
CA LYS A 236 -13.93 5.45 -31.28
C LYS A 236 -12.70 4.59 -31.58
N ALA A 237 -11.49 5.09 -31.28
CA ALA A 237 -10.26 4.34 -31.45
C ALA A 237 -10.25 3.05 -30.60
N LEU A 238 -10.64 3.14 -29.32
CA LEU A 238 -10.72 1.98 -28.43
C LEU A 238 -11.73 0.94 -28.93
N GLN A 239 -12.85 1.39 -29.49
CA GLN A 239 -13.88 0.52 -30.05
C GLN A 239 -13.40 -0.23 -31.30
N GLU A 240 -12.60 0.41 -32.16
CA GLU A 240 -11.98 -0.25 -33.31
C GLU A 240 -10.97 -1.32 -32.89
N GLU A 241 -10.09 -1.02 -31.93
CA GLU A 241 -9.14 -1.99 -31.36
C GLU A 241 -9.86 -3.18 -30.73
N HIS A 242 -10.98 -2.92 -30.04
CA HIS A 242 -11.83 -3.98 -29.48
C HIS A 242 -12.37 -4.88 -30.59
N ARG A 243 -12.93 -4.30 -31.66
CA ARG A 243 -13.44 -5.04 -32.82
C ARG A 243 -12.36 -5.90 -33.47
N LEU A 244 -11.16 -5.37 -33.66
CA LEU A 244 -10.03 -6.13 -34.22
C LEU A 244 -9.66 -7.32 -33.33
N THR A 245 -9.63 -7.11 -32.00
CA THR A 245 -9.33 -8.16 -31.03
C THR A 245 -10.40 -9.25 -31.02
N GLU A 246 -11.67 -8.87 -31.12
CA GLU A 246 -12.78 -9.83 -31.23
C GLU A 246 -12.68 -10.67 -32.50
N LEU A 247 -12.40 -10.06 -33.65
CA LEU A 247 -12.17 -10.79 -34.91
C LEU A 247 -10.99 -11.77 -34.78
N MET A 248 -9.91 -11.35 -34.14
CA MET A 248 -8.75 -12.23 -33.91
C MET A 248 -9.13 -13.42 -33.00
N LYS A 249 -9.92 -13.19 -31.95
CA LYS A 249 -10.42 -14.25 -31.07
C LYS A 249 -11.32 -15.24 -31.83
N GLN A 250 -12.26 -14.74 -32.64
CA GLN A 250 -13.15 -15.59 -33.45
C GLN A 250 -12.34 -16.46 -34.43
N ASN A 251 -11.33 -15.89 -35.08
CA ASN A 251 -10.46 -16.64 -35.98
C ASN A 251 -9.65 -17.72 -35.26
N LEU A 252 -9.15 -17.42 -34.06
CA LEU A 252 -8.43 -18.37 -33.22
C LEU A 252 -9.34 -19.53 -32.77
N GLU A 253 -10.56 -19.20 -32.35
CA GLU A 253 -11.58 -20.17 -31.94
C GLU A 253 -11.97 -21.07 -33.11
N TRP A 254 -12.22 -20.51 -34.29
CA TRP A 254 -12.49 -21.28 -35.50
C TRP A 254 -11.33 -22.23 -35.86
N ALA A 255 -10.08 -21.75 -35.77
CA ALA A 255 -8.91 -22.58 -36.03
C ALA A 255 -8.76 -23.71 -35.00
N TYR A 256 -9.04 -23.41 -33.72
CA TYR A 256 -9.06 -24.38 -32.63
C TYR A 256 -10.12 -25.46 -32.87
N ASP A 257 -11.35 -25.07 -33.20
CA ASP A 257 -12.45 -25.99 -33.49
C ASP A 257 -12.16 -26.89 -34.68
N LYS A 258 -11.61 -26.32 -35.75
CA LYS A 258 -11.18 -27.09 -36.93
C LYS A 258 -10.11 -28.13 -36.57
N ARG A 259 -9.15 -27.76 -35.71
CA ARG A 259 -8.13 -28.68 -35.19
C ARG A 259 -8.75 -29.78 -34.33
N GLN A 260 -9.69 -29.43 -33.44
CA GLN A 260 -10.38 -30.40 -32.59
C GLN A 260 -11.21 -31.40 -33.40
N LYS A 261 -11.93 -30.94 -34.42
CA LYS A 261 -12.68 -31.82 -35.35
C LYS A 261 -11.76 -32.85 -36.02
N LYS A 262 -10.64 -32.41 -36.60
CA LYS A 262 -9.64 -33.31 -37.21
C LYS A 262 -9.05 -34.32 -36.22
N LEU A 263 -8.75 -33.87 -34.99
CA LEU A 263 -8.26 -34.76 -33.94
C LEU A 263 -9.30 -35.81 -33.54
N ASN A 264 -10.57 -35.42 -33.42
CA ASN A 264 -11.66 -36.33 -33.09
C ASN A 264 -11.94 -37.33 -34.22
N GLU A 265 -11.88 -36.91 -35.48
CA GLU A 265 -11.96 -37.81 -36.64
C GLU A 265 -10.83 -38.84 -36.62
N ARG A 266 -9.58 -38.38 -36.39
CA ARG A 266 -8.42 -39.28 -36.27
C ARG A 266 -8.55 -40.25 -35.10
N LYS A 267 -9.07 -39.79 -33.95
CA LYS A 267 -9.35 -40.68 -32.80
C LYS A 267 -10.36 -41.77 -33.17
N LYS A 268 -11.48 -41.40 -33.81
CA LYS A 268 -12.50 -42.36 -34.28
C LYS A 268 -11.94 -43.36 -35.29
N GLU A 269 -11.05 -42.94 -36.18
CA GLU A 269 -10.41 -43.85 -37.14
C GLU A 269 -9.50 -44.86 -36.44
N ILE A 270 -8.70 -44.41 -35.47
CA ILE A 270 -7.84 -45.28 -34.66
C ILE A 270 -8.69 -46.29 -33.88
N GLU A 271 -9.80 -45.85 -33.27
CA GLU A 271 -10.75 -46.75 -32.58
C GLU A 271 -11.32 -47.81 -33.52
N LYS A 272 -11.76 -47.42 -34.73
CA LYS A 272 -12.23 -48.37 -35.74
C LYS A 272 -11.16 -49.38 -36.14
N ARG A 273 -9.90 -48.94 -36.35
CA ARG A 273 -8.77 -49.83 -36.65
C ARG A 273 -8.49 -50.79 -35.49
N ARG A 274 -8.53 -50.31 -34.25
CA ARG A 274 -8.39 -51.14 -33.04
C ARG A 274 -9.49 -52.20 -32.95
N HIS A 275 -10.74 -51.82 -33.17
CA HIS A 275 -11.87 -52.77 -33.15
C HIS A 275 -11.76 -53.83 -34.24
N LYS A 276 -11.34 -53.47 -35.47
CA LYS A 276 -11.11 -54.45 -36.54
C LYS A 276 -10.01 -55.45 -36.19
N ASN A 277 -8.87 -54.97 -35.69
CA ASN A 277 -7.75 -55.83 -35.29
C ASN A 277 -8.08 -56.77 -34.11
N ILE A 278 -9.06 -56.43 -33.29
CA ILE A 278 -9.54 -57.27 -32.17
C ILE A 278 -10.56 -58.34 -32.63
N GLY A 279 -11.27 -58.13 -33.74
CA GLY A 279 -12.21 -59.11 -34.31
C GLY A 279 -11.58 -60.13 -35.26
N GLU A 280 -10.29 -59.99 -35.58
CA GLU A 280 -9.53 -60.91 -36.44
C GLU A 280 -8.64 -61.89 -35.66
N GLN A 281 -8.73 -61.91 -34.32
CA GLN A 281 -8.10 -62.89 -33.42
C GLN A 281 -9.15 -63.83 -32.84
#